data_AF-A0A512BP67-F1
#
_entry.id   AF-A0A512BP67-F1
#
_cell.length_a   1.000
_cell.length_b   1.000
_cell.length_c   1.000
_cell.angle_alpha   90.00
_cell.angle_beta   90.00
_cell.angle_gamma   90.00
#
_symmetry.space_group_name_H-M   'P 1'
#
loop_
_entity.id
_entity.type
_entity.pdbx_description
1 polymer ?
#
loop_
_entity_poly.entity_id
_entity_poly.type
_entity_poly.pdbx_seq_one_letter_code
_entity_poly.pdbx_strand_id
1 'polypeptide(L)'
;MRKGMISTVAALFIVGAPMAQAQQASSGPGSPPESGRLTQAEFKMLTDVRVGVIRAALQLLPEQEKLWPAVDEAIRARAETRYRRLAVLRERLDQPRNIDPVQLYRQRADVLADRAAGLRKLADA
;
A
#
# COMPACT_ATOMS: atom_id res chain seq x y z
N MET A 1 40.31 10.65 -3.84
CA MET A 1 39.47 9.97 -2.83
C MET A 1 38.51 10.97 -2.22
N ARG A 2 37.28 11.09 -2.74
CA ARG A 2 36.22 11.89 -2.14
C ARG A 2 35.15 10.92 -1.67
N LYS A 3 35.01 10.78 -0.36
CA LYS A 3 33.98 9.97 0.30
C LYS A 3 32.66 10.71 0.06
N GLY A 4 31.86 10.22 -0.88
CA GLY A 4 30.48 10.64 -1.05
C GLY A 4 29.68 10.11 0.14
N MET A 5 29.50 10.95 1.16
CA MET A 5 28.47 10.77 2.17
C MET A 5 27.13 10.86 1.44
N ILE A 6 26.55 9.70 1.14
CA ILE A 6 25.16 9.57 0.75
C ILE A 6 24.37 9.99 1.99
N SER A 7 23.93 11.26 1.99
CA SER A 7 23.06 11.80 3.02
C SER A 7 21.77 11.01 2.99
N THR A 8 21.63 10.08 3.94
CA THR A 8 20.42 9.32 4.17
C THR A 8 19.39 10.27 4.76
N VAL A 9 18.61 10.96 3.91
CA VAL A 9 17.38 11.62 4.37
C VAL A 9 16.31 10.53 4.48
N ALA A 10 16.48 9.64 5.45
CA ALA A 10 15.43 8.76 5.96
C ALA A 10 14.68 9.50 7.07
N ALA A 11 14.02 10.60 6.73
CA ALA A 11 13.12 11.29 7.66
C ALA A 11 12.12 12.10 6.85
N LEU A 12 10.96 11.49 6.59
CA LEU A 12 9.62 12.08 6.49
C LEU A 12 8.79 11.24 5.53
N PHE A 13 8.13 10.19 6.06
CA PHE A 13 6.74 9.81 5.71
C PHE A 13 6.24 8.73 6.68
N ILE A 14 6.50 8.90 7.98
CA ILE A 14 5.63 8.36 9.03
C ILE A 14 4.48 9.36 9.22
N VAL A 15 3.75 9.68 8.15
CA VAL A 15 2.46 10.39 8.21
C VAL A 15 1.50 9.64 7.28
N GLY A 16 1.47 8.32 7.50
CA GLY A 16 0.42 7.46 7.01
C GLY A 16 -0.34 6.87 8.19
N ALA A 17 -0.59 7.66 9.24
CA ALA A 17 -1.66 7.34 10.16
C ALA A 17 -2.95 7.53 9.36
N PRO A 18 -3.75 6.49 9.07
CA PRO A 18 -5.16 6.76 8.95
C PRO A 18 -5.54 7.29 10.33
N MET A 19 -5.81 8.58 10.42
CA MET A 19 -6.83 9.00 11.38
C MET A 19 -8.00 8.05 11.06
N ALA A 20 -8.27 7.13 11.97
CA ALA A 20 -9.52 6.44 11.94
C ALA A 20 -10.52 7.53 12.34
N GLN A 21 -11.02 8.30 11.36
CA GLN A 21 -12.25 9.05 11.56
C GLN A 21 -13.35 8.02 11.77
N ALA A 22 -13.45 7.53 13.01
CA ALA A 22 -14.68 7.02 13.57
C ALA A 22 -15.57 8.24 13.85
N GLN A 23 -16.05 8.90 12.79
CA GLN A 23 -17.10 9.91 12.92
C GLN A 23 -18.15 9.62 11.86
N GLN A 24 -19.17 8.90 12.32
CA GLN A 24 -20.57 9.04 11.94
C GLN A 24 -20.81 9.54 10.50
N ALA A 25 -20.93 8.60 9.56
CA ALA A 25 -21.96 8.80 8.53
C ALA A 25 -23.28 8.49 9.23
N SER A 26 -24.01 9.54 9.60
CA SER A 26 -25.44 9.45 9.92
C SER A 26 -26.13 8.75 8.75
N SER A 27 -26.33 7.45 8.90
CA SER A 27 -26.92 6.58 7.90
C SER A 27 -28.43 6.77 8.02
N GLY A 28 -29.03 7.49 7.06
CA GLY A 28 -30.48 7.54 6.94
C GLY A 28 -31.04 6.12 6.70
N PRO A 29 -32.26 5.80 7.18
CA PRO A 29 -32.85 4.49 6.98
C PRO A 29 -33.11 4.26 5.48
N GLY A 30 -32.36 3.34 4.88
CA GLY A 30 -32.64 2.85 3.51
C GLY A 30 -31.47 2.89 2.51
N SER A 31 -30.30 3.42 2.85
CA SER A 31 -29.14 3.37 1.95
C SER A 31 -28.31 2.10 2.20
N PRO A 32 -28.10 1.21 1.21
CA PRO A 32 -27.06 0.18 1.34
C PRO A 32 -25.70 0.88 1.50
N PRO A 33 -24.78 0.34 2.32
CA PRO A 33 -23.47 0.95 2.54
C PRO A 33 -22.57 0.73 1.31
N GLU A 34 -22.81 1.48 0.23
CA GLU A 34 -21.92 1.55 -0.94
C GLU A 34 -20.74 2.50 -0.72
N SER A 35 -20.72 3.24 0.39
CA SER A 35 -19.71 4.25 0.69
C SER A 35 -18.36 3.62 1.06
N GLY A 36 -17.46 3.44 0.08
CA GLY A 36 -16.02 3.23 0.31
C GLY A 36 -15.36 2.06 -0.40
N ARG A 37 -16.04 1.36 -1.31
CA ARG A 37 -15.53 0.16 -1.99
C ARG A 37 -14.84 0.51 -3.31
N LEU A 38 -13.50 0.62 -3.32
CA LEU A 38 -12.72 0.78 -4.57
C LEU A 38 -12.72 -0.52 -5.40
N THR A 39 -13.01 -0.41 -6.69
CA THR A 39 -12.76 -1.44 -7.71
C THR A 39 -11.25 -1.60 -7.95
N GLN A 40 -10.86 -2.70 -8.62
CA GLN A 40 -9.45 -2.91 -9.01
C GLN A 40 -8.94 -1.79 -9.92
N ALA A 41 -9.77 -1.33 -10.86
CA ALA A 41 -9.44 -0.28 -11.80
C ALA A 41 -9.17 1.05 -11.07
N GLU A 42 -10.06 1.44 -10.15
CA GLU A 42 -9.89 2.65 -9.34
C GLU A 42 -8.67 2.56 -8.41
N PHE A 43 -8.42 1.39 -7.82
CA PHE A 43 -7.22 1.19 -7.00
C PHE A 43 -5.94 1.34 -7.81
N LYS A 44 -5.92 0.81 -9.04
CA LYS A 44 -4.79 0.96 -9.97
C LYS A 44 -4.63 2.42 -10.38
N MET A 45 -5.70 3.10 -10.81
CA MET A 45 -5.65 4.52 -11.17
C MET A 45 -5.10 5.38 -10.03
N LEU A 46 -5.55 5.15 -8.79
CA LEU A 46 -5.03 5.87 -7.62
C LEU A 46 -3.55 5.58 -7.36
N THR A 47 -3.08 4.37 -7.64
CA THR A 47 -1.66 4.01 -7.56
C THR A 47 -0.87 4.74 -8.64
N ASP A 48 -1.35 4.75 -9.88
CA ASP A 48 -0.73 5.42 -11.03
C ASP A 48 -0.55 6.92 -10.75
N VAL A 49 -1.59 7.58 -10.23
CA VAL A 49 -1.54 9.00 -9.83
C VAL A 49 -0.50 9.23 -8.74
N ARG A 50 -0.50 8.42 -7.67
CA ARG A 50 0.47 8.57 -6.57
C ARG A 50 1.91 8.40 -7.03
N VAL A 51 2.18 7.39 -7.86
CA VAL A 51 3.50 7.18 -8.46
C VAL A 51 3.91 8.38 -9.29
N GLY A 52 3.01 8.91 -10.13
CA GLY A 52 3.27 10.10 -10.94
C GLY A 52 3.62 11.33 -10.10
N VAL A 53 2.85 11.57 -9.03
CA VAL A 53 3.11 12.66 -8.07
C VAL A 53 4.46 12.48 -7.39
N ILE A 54 4.81 11.27 -6.94
CA ILE A 54 6.11 10.99 -6.32
C ILE A 54 7.24 11.26 -7.31
N ARG A 55 7.14 10.75 -8.55
CA ARG A 55 8.16 10.98 -9.58
C ARG A 55 8.38 12.47 -9.83
N ALA A 56 7.30 13.23 -9.97
CA ALA A 56 7.36 14.67 -10.22
C ALA A 56 7.94 15.44 -9.03
N ALA A 57 7.54 15.08 -7.80
CA ALA A 57 8.01 15.72 -6.58
C ALA A 57 9.50 15.48 -6.30
N LEU A 58 10.04 14.34 -6.73
CA LEU A 58 11.45 13.99 -6.55
C LEU A 58 12.40 14.80 -7.44
N GLN A 59 11.90 15.43 -8.52
CA GLN A 59 12.71 16.24 -9.46
C GLN A 59 14.00 15.54 -9.87
N LEU A 60 13.87 14.29 -10.33
CA LEU A 60 15.00 13.40 -10.59
C LEU A 60 15.96 13.98 -11.64
N LEU A 61 17.26 13.85 -11.38
CA LEU A 61 18.31 14.12 -12.36
C LEU A 61 18.31 13.06 -13.47
N PRO A 62 18.85 13.34 -14.68
CA PRO A 62 18.85 12.40 -15.80
C PRO A 62 19.47 11.03 -15.47
N GLU A 63 20.50 11.00 -14.64
CA GLU A 63 21.12 9.75 -14.18
C GLU A 63 20.22 8.97 -13.20
N GLN A 64 19.41 9.66 -12.39
CA GLN A 64 18.47 9.04 -11.45
C GLN A 64 17.21 8.52 -12.16
N GLU A 65 16.76 9.20 -13.23
CA GLU A 65 15.65 8.73 -14.05
C GLU A 65 15.87 7.32 -14.62
N LYS A 66 17.13 6.92 -14.83
CA LYS A 66 17.49 5.57 -15.27
C LYS A 66 17.21 4.51 -14.22
N LEU A 67 17.23 4.88 -12.94
CA LEU A 67 16.94 3.98 -11.81
C LEU A 67 15.43 3.92 -11.49
N TRP A 68 14.67 4.93 -11.92
CA TRP A 68 13.24 5.03 -11.65
C TRP A 68 12.40 3.80 -12.05
N PRO A 69 12.65 3.11 -13.19
CA PRO A 69 11.83 1.96 -13.57
C PRO A 69 11.78 0.84 -12.53
N ALA A 70 12.90 0.54 -11.86
CA ALA A 70 12.95 -0.49 -10.83
C ALA A 70 12.12 -0.09 -9.59
N VAL A 71 12.25 1.17 -9.17
CA VAL A 71 11.50 1.74 -8.05
C VAL A 71 10.00 1.76 -8.34
N ASP A 72 9.61 2.19 -9.54
CA ASP A 72 8.22 2.22 -9.98
C ASP A 72 7.59 0.82 -9.97
N GLU A 73 8.28 -0.15 -10.58
CA GLU A 73 7.84 -1.54 -10.58
C GLU A 73 7.66 -2.09 -9.16
N ALA A 74 8.62 -1.84 -8.26
CA ALA A 74 8.55 -2.31 -6.88
C ALA A 74 7.38 -1.67 -6.11
N ILE A 75 7.10 -0.37 -6.30
CA ILE A 75 5.94 0.31 -5.71
C ILE A 75 4.63 -0.32 -6.22
N ARG A 76 4.51 -0.53 -7.53
CA ARG A 76 3.33 -1.09 -8.18
C ARG A 76 3.06 -2.53 -7.74
N ALA A 77 4.10 -3.38 -7.73
CA ALA A 77 3.99 -4.76 -7.25
C ALA A 77 3.53 -4.81 -5.79
N ARG A 78 4.05 -3.92 -4.94
CA ARG A 78 3.61 -3.82 -3.54
C ARG A 78 2.17 -3.33 -3.42
N ALA A 79 1.75 -2.38 -4.25
CA ALA A 79 0.37 -1.90 -4.29
C ALA A 79 -0.61 -3.01 -4.72
N GLU A 80 -0.27 -3.80 -5.73
CA GLU A 80 -1.08 -4.93 -6.19
C GLU A 80 -1.20 -6.02 -5.10
N THR A 81 -0.10 -6.36 -4.43
CA THR A 81 -0.12 -7.30 -3.30
C THR A 81 -1.03 -6.79 -2.18
N ARG A 82 -1.05 -5.47 -1.92
CA ARG A 82 -1.99 -4.85 -0.98
C ARG A 82 -3.43 -4.99 -1.44
N TYR A 83 -3.73 -4.74 -2.72
CA TYR A 83 -5.08 -4.90 -3.26
C TYR A 83 -5.59 -6.33 -3.08
N ARG A 84 -4.80 -7.34 -3.48
CA ARG A 84 -5.18 -8.76 -3.32
C ARG A 84 -5.54 -9.12 -1.89
N ARG A 85 -4.76 -8.65 -0.91
CA ARG A 85 -5.07 -8.86 0.52
C ARG A 85 -6.39 -8.19 0.95
N LEU A 86 -6.65 -6.97 0.48
CA LEU A 86 -7.89 -6.27 0.79
C LEU A 86 -9.11 -6.95 0.15
N ALA A 87 -8.96 -7.49 -1.07
CA ALA A 87 -10.00 -8.28 -1.73
C ALA A 87 -10.32 -9.57 -0.96
N VAL A 88 -9.31 -10.32 -0.52
CA VAL A 88 -9.50 -11.53 0.31
C VAL A 88 -10.15 -11.18 1.65
N LEU A 89 -9.73 -10.09 2.30
CA LEU A 89 -10.35 -9.65 3.55
C LEU A 89 -11.82 -9.29 3.36
N ARG A 90 -12.15 -8.65 2.23
CA ARG A 90 -13.52 -8.30 1.87
C ARG A 90 -14.39 -9.53 1.70
N GLU A 91 -13.93 -10.52 0.94
CA GLU A 91 -14.65 -11.80 0.76
C GLU A 91 -14.93 -12.51 2.09
N ARG A 92 -14.03 -12.39 3.05
CA ARG A 92 -14.18 -12.98 4.40
C ARG A 92 -15.15 -12.21 5.30
N LEU A 93 -15.32 -10.90 5.10
CA LEU A 93 -16.31 -10.13 5.86
C LEU A 93 -17.74 -10.52 5.48
N ASP A 94 -17.94 -10.95 4.24
CA ASP A 94 -19.25 -11.34 3.69
C ASP A 94 -19.63 -12.80 4.05
N GLN A 95 -18.79 -13.55 4.79
CA GLN A 95 -19.01 -14.96 5.16
C GLN A 95 -19.23 -15.17 6.67
N PRO A 96 -20.06 -16.16 7.09
CA PRO A 96 -20.22 -16.53 8.49
C PRO A 96 -18.89 -16.98 9.11
N ARG A 97 -18.55 -16.42 10.27
CA ARG A 97 -17.24 -16.61 10.91
C ARG A 97 -17.21 -17.86 11.79
N ASN A 98 -16.53 -18.90 11.34
CA ASN A 98 -15.94 -19.92 12.20
C ASN A 98 -14.41 -19.82 12.07
N ILE A 99 -13.76 -19.10 12.99
CA ILE A 99 -12.34 -18.76 12.89
C ILE A 99 -11.55 -19.58 13.92
N ASP A 100 -10.70 -20.48 13.44
CA ASP A 100 -9.66 -21.10 14.26
C ASP A 100 -8.59 -20.04 14.65
N PRO A 101 -8.39 -19.74 15.95
CA PRO A 101 -7.42 -18.76 16.40
C PRO A 101 -5.98 -19.06 15.95
N VAL A 102 -5.56 -20.33 15.91
CA VAL A 102 -4.21 -20.71 15.51
C VAL A 102 -4.00 -20.42 14.02
N GLN A 103 -4.99 -20.77 13.19
CA GLN A 103 -4.95 -20.49 11.76
C GLN A 103 -4.98 -18.99 11.47
N LEU A 104 -5.72 -18.21 12.26
CA LEU A 104 -5.72 -16.75 12.15
C LEU A 104 -4.31 -16.17 12.35
N TYR A 105 -3.58 -16.61 13.37
CA TYR A 105 -2.22 -16.14 13.61
C TYR A 105 -1.23 -16.58 12.54
N ARG A 106 -1.34 -17.81 12.01
CA ARG A 106 -0.52 -18.28 10.89
C ARG A 106 -0.73 -17.41 9.65
N GLN A 107 -1.97 -17.18 9.24
CA GLN A 107 -2.29 -16.32 8.09
C GLN A 107 -1.80 -14.88 8.28
N ARG A 108 -1.88 -14.35 9.51
CA ARG A 108 -1.32 -13.03 9.84
C ARG A 108 0.20 -13.02 9.67
N ALA A 109 0.90 -14.06 10.11
CA ALA A 109 2.34 -14.17 9.95
C ALA A 109 2.73 -14.22 8.46
N ASP A 110 2.03 -14.99 7.63
CA ASP A 110 2.26 -15.06 6.19
C ASP A 110 2.09 -13.68 5.52
N VAL A 111 1.01 -12.96 5.87
CA VAL A 111 0.78 -11.58 5.39
C VAL A 111 1.92 -10.64 5.81
N LEU A 112 2.47 -10.79 7.01
CA LEU A 112 3.60 -9.98 7.47
C LEU A 112 4.87 -10.34 6.71
N ALA A 113 5.13 -11.62 6.44
CA ALA A 113 6.25 -12.07 5.64
C ALA A 113 6.21 -11.50 4.21
N ASP A 114 5.04 -11.56 3.55
CA ASP A 114 4.84 -10.97 2.21
C ASP A 114 5.09 -9.46 2.20
N ARG A 115 4.65 -8.76 3.25
CA ARG A 115 4.88 -7.32 3.40
C ARG A 115 6.36 -7.01 3.58
N ALA A 116 7.07 -7.81 4.38
CA ALA A 116 8.50 -7.66 4.59
C ALA A 116 9.26 -7.90 3.28
N ALA A 117 8.92 -8.95 2.54
CA ALA A 117 9.52 -9.25 1.24
C ALA A 117 9.27 -8.12 0.22
N GLY A 118 8.05 -7.58 0.16
CA GLY A 118 7.73 -6.45 -0.71
C GLY A 118 8.46 -5.16 -0.34
N LEU A 119 8.67 -4.90 0.97
CA LEU A 119 9.48 -3.77 1.42
C LEU A 119 10.96 -3.95 1.07
N ARG A 120 11.48 -5.17 1.18
CA ARG A 120 12.86 -5.48 0.81
C ARG A 120 13.10 -5.27 -0.69
N LYS A 121 12.19 -5.78 -1.54
CA LYS A 121 12.24 -5.53 -2.99
C LYS A 121 12.27 -4.04 -3.34
N LEU A 122 11.51 -3.21 -2.61
CA LEU A 122 11.52 -1.76 -2.82
C LEU A 122 12.82 -1.09 -2.35
N ALA A 123 13.44 -1.61 -1.29
CA ALA A 123 14.72 -1.10 -0.81
C ALA A 123 15.90 -1.49 -1.72
N ASP A 124 15.79 -2.64 -2.39
CA ASP A 124 16.82 -3.17 -3.30
C ASP A 124 16.66 -2.64 -4.75
N ALA A 125 15.58 -1.91 -5.03
CA ALA A 125 15.27 -1.31 -6.34
C ALA A 125 15.98 0.03 -6.54
#